data_AF-A0A7J8GVP3-F1
#
_entry.id   AF-A0A7J8GVP3-F1
#
_cell.length_a   1.000
_cell.length_b   1.000
_cell.length_c   1.000
_cell.angle_alpha   90.00
_cell.angle_beta   90.00
_cell.angle_gamma   90.00
#
_symmetry.space_group_name_H-M   'P 1'
#
loop_
_entity.id
_entity.type
_entity.pdbx_description
1 polymer ?
#
loop_
_entity_poly.entity_id
_entity_poly.type
_entity_poly.pdbx_seq_one_letter_code
_entity_poly.pdbx_strand_id
1 'polypeptide(L)'
;MAHSHTRIFLSFPLRIVLMDDAMDCLMSFSDFLFAFQIQFYYSEFLESVAAIYQDLLSGKNPKTVIVPTSSSGQHRQRPTLCEASMLEGVEASLFSQCLENLCDRHKYSCPPPALVKEVLSNVQRLTFYGFLVALSKHHGINQALGALPDKGDLMHDPAMDEELERL
;
A
#
# COMPACT_ATOMS: atom_id res chain seq x y z
N MET A 1 19.76 22.18 10.33
CA MET A 1 19.12 21.39 9.26
C MET A 1 18.59 20.05 9.79
N ALA A 2 17.77 20.06 10.85
CA ALA A 2 17.27 18.82 11.49
C ALA A 2 15.74 18.80 11.67
N HIS A 3 15.02 19.81 11.16
CA HIS A 3 13.56 19.94 11.36
C HIS A 3 12.71 19.48 10.17
N SER A 4 13.33 19.22 9.00
CA SER A 4 12.59 18.78 7.81
C SER A 4 12.38 17.26 7.76
N HIS A 5 13.29 16.47 8.34
CA HIS A 5 13.16 15.01 8.35
C HIS A 5 12.06 14.53 9.30
N THR A 6 11.89 15.17 10.46
CA THR A 6 10.89 14.78 11.47
C THR A 6 9.44 15.08 11.02
N ARG A 7 9.24 16.10 10.18
CA ARG A 7 7.89 16.43 9.66
C ARG A 7 7.43 15.49 8.54
N ILE A 8 8.36 15.00 7.72
CA ILE A 8 8.06 13.98 6.69
C ILE A 8 7.77 12.62 7.37
N PHE A 9 8.48 12.33 8.46
CA PHE A 9 8.33 11.10 9.24
C PHE A 9 6.94 10.89 9.85
N LEU A 10 6.27 11.98 10.22
CA LEU A 10 4.93 11.92 10.81
C LEU A 10 3.83 11.94 9.75
N SER A 11 4.05 12.56 8.57
CA SER A 11 2.97 12.77 7.59
C SER A 11 2.47 11.48 6.90
N PHE A 12 3.23 10.39 6.93
CA PHE A 12 2.94 9.17 6.17
C PHE A 12 2.39 7.98 6.96
N PRO A 13 2.87 7.63 8.17
CA PRO A 13 2.13 6.67 9.02
C PRO A 13 0.74 7.22 9.34
N LEU A 14 0.62 8.56 9.40
CA LEU A 14 -0.67 9.26 9.41
C LEU A 14 -1.56 8.89 8.21
N ARG A 15 -1.10 8.51 7.01
CA ARG A 15 -2.05 8.21 5.91
C ARG A 15 -2.82 6.90 6.07
N ILE A 16 -2.20 5.88 6.66
CA ILE A 16 -2.88 4.61 6.98
C ILE A 16 -3.74 4.82 8.25
N VAL A 17 -3.18 5.48 9.26
CA VAL A 17 -3.87 5.77 10.54
C VAL A 17 -5.05 6.74 10.38
N LEU A 18 -4.89 7.82 9.61
CA LEU A 18 -5.94 8.82 9.37
C LEU A 18 -7.09 8.29 8.50
N MET A 19 -6.84 7.28 7.65
CA MET A 19 -7.93 6.63 6.90
C MET A 19 -8.75 5.70 7.80
N ASP A 20 -8.14 5.08 8.81
CA ASP A 20 -8.83 4.21 9.77
C ASP A 20 -9.64 5.02 10.80
N ASP A 21 -9.12 6.18 11.26
CA ASP A 21 -9.87 7.14 12.11
C ASP A 21 -11.18 7.65 11.46
N ALA A 22 -11.26 7.65 10.12
CA ALA A 22 -12.46 8.06 9.38
C ALA A 22 -13.49 6.92 9.18
N MET A 23 -13.16 5.68 9.58
CA MET A 23 -13.93 4.45 9.37
C MET A 23 -14.48 3.82 10.67
N ASP A 24 -14.61 4.61 11.75
CA ASP A 24 -15.24 4.25 13.04
C ASP A 24 -14.69 3.00 13.77
N CYS A 25 -13.60 2.40 13.31
CA CYS A 25 -12.85 1.35 13.99
C CYS A 25 -11.43 1.85 14.22
N LEU A 26 -11.04 2.10 15.48
CA LEU A 26 -9.66 2.45 15.80
C LEU A 26 -8.74 1.25 15.52
N MET A 27 -7.72 1.44 14.70
CA MET A 27 -6.66 0.47 14.47
C MET A 27 -6.07 0.00 15.81
N SER A 28 -5.88 -1.32 15.99
CA SER A 28 -5.19 -1.82 17.18
C SER A 28 -3.75 -1.31 17.25
N PHE A 29 -3.19 -1.14 18.45
CA PHE A 29 -1.79 -0.71 18.60
C PHE A 29 -0.81 -1.65 17.90
N SER A 30 -1.08 -2.95 17.92
CA SER A 30 -0.28 -3.92 17.16
C SER A 30 -0.34 -3.63 15.65
N ASP A 31 -1.53 -3.44 15.09
CA ASP A 31 -1.69 -3.12 13.66
C ASP A 31 -1.04 -1.79 13.30
N PHE A 32 -1.05 -0.80 14.21
CA PHE A 32 -0.29 0.43 14.06
C PHE A 32 1.21 0.19 13.92
N LEU A 33 1.82 -0.63 14.80
CA LEU A 33 3.24 -0.93 14.73
C LEU A 33 3.60 -1.66 13.44
N PHE A 34 2.78 -2.63 13.02
CA PHE A 34 2.96 -3.35 11.75
C PHE A 34 2.79 -2.45 10.52
N ALA A 35 1.84 -1.51 10.53
CA ALA A 35 1.71 -0.50 9.47
C ALA A 35 2.88 0.49 9.48
N PHE A 36 3.32 0.90 10.67
CA PHE A 36 4.42 1.83 10.86
C PHE A 36 5.74 1.26 10.33
N GLN A 37 6.05 -0.02 10.60
CA GLN A 37 7.28 -0.63 10.07
C GLN A 37 7.28 -0.67 8.54
N ILE A 38 6.16 -0.99 7.89
CA ILE A 38 6.06 -1.03 6.43
C ILE A 38 6.33 0.36 5.87
N GLN A 39 5.69 1.37 6.47
CA GLN A 39 5.85 2.76 6.07
C GLN A 39 7.28 3.28 6.30
N PHE A 40 7.94 2.86 7.37
CA PHE A 40 9.30 3.25 7.71
C PHE A 40 10.32 2.64 6.75
N TYR A 41 10.27 1.31 6.56
CA TYR A 41 11.27 0.57 5.82
C TYR A 41 11.11 0.65 4.30
N TYR A 42 9.88 0.83 3.82
CA TYR A 42 9.57 0.83 2.39
C TYR A 42 9.03 2.18 1.89
N SER A 43 9.32 3.29 2.58
CA SER A 43 8.78 4.62 2.27
C SER A 43 8.91 5.00 0.79
N GLU A 44 10.12 4.93 0.22
CA GLU A 44 10.40 5.29 -1.18
C GLU A 44 9.74 4.34 -2.19
N PHE A 45 9.66 3.05 -1.84
CA PHE A 45 8.90 2.06 -2.61
C PHE A 45 7.41 2.43 -2.63
N LEU A 46 6.82 2.73 -1.46
CA LEU A 46 5.42 3.08 -1.33
C LEU A 46 5.07 4.39 -2.05
N GLU A 47 5.96 5.38 -2.07
CA GLU A 47 5.79 6.59 -2.88
C GLU A 47 5.68 6.26 -4.37
N SER A 48 6.56 5.38 -4.86
CA SER A 48 6.53 4.92 -6.26
C SER A 48 5.28 4.10 -6.57
N VAL A 49 4.86 3.23 -5.64
CA VAL A 49 3.63 2.43 -5.76
C VAL A 49 2.39 3.32 -5.81
N ALA A 50 2.35 4.38 -4.99
CA ALA A 50 1.26 5.33 -4.99
C ALA A 50 1.13 6.04 -6.34
N ALA A 51 2.25 6.42 -6.95
CA ALA A 51 2.25 7.01 -8.30
C ALA A 51 1.70 6.03 -9.36
N ILE A 52 2.12 4.76 -9.31
CA ILE A 52 1.60 3.70 -10.19
C ILE A 52 0.08 3.53 -10.01
N TYR A 53 -0.39 3.48 -8.76
CA TYR A 53 -1.81 3.34 -8.47
C TYR A 53 -2.64 4.51 -9.03
N GLN A 54 -2.15 5.74 -8.86
CA GLN A 54 -2.81 6.95 -9.41
C GLN A 54 -2.82 6.97 -10.94
N ASP A 55 -1.72 6.54 -11.57
CA ASP A 55 -1.64 6.41 -13.02
C ASP A 55 -2.65 5.39 -13.57
N LEU A 56 -2.78 4.24 -12.90
CA LEU A 56 -3.76 3.20 -13.25
C LEU A 56 -5.20 3.68 -13.04
N LEU A 57 -5.49 4.38 -11.94
CA LEU A 57 -6.80 5.01 -11.71
C LEU A 57 -7.14 6.04 -12.80
N SER A 58 -6.12 6.77 -13.28
CA SER A 58 -6.27 7.75 -14.36
C SER A 58 -6.38 7.12 -15.75
N GLY A 59 -6.40 5.78 -15.85
CA GLY A 59 -6.52 5.04 -17.11
C GLY A 59 -5.22 4.90 -17.91
N LYS A 60 -4.06 5.28 -17.35
CA LYS A 60 -2.76 5.04 -17.99
C LYS A 60 -2.41 3.57 -17.84
N ASN A 61 -2.69 2.79 -18.88
CA ASN A 61 -2.36 1.37 -18.91
C ASN A 61 -1.08 1.15 -19.75
N PRO A 62 -0.09 0.37 -19.27
CA PRO A 62 1.10 0.03 -20.05
C PRO A 62 0.80 -0.75 -21.35
N LYS A 63 -0.42 -1.30 -21.49
CA LYS A 63 -0.91 -1.97 -22.70
C LYS A 63 -1.69 -1.06 -23.65
N THR A 64 -1.85 0.23 -23.36
CA THR A 64 -2.52 1.17 -24.28
C THR A 64 -1.57 1.55 -25.41
N VAL A 65 -1.67 0.85 -26.53
CA VAL A 65 -1.10 1.29 -27.81
C VAL A 65 -1.96 2.46 -28.32
N ILE A 66 -1.44 3.68 -28.24
CA ILE A 66 -2.05 4.82 -28.93
C ILE A 66 -1.71 4.66 -30.41
N VAL A 67 -2.62 4.10 -31.18
CA VAL A 67 -2.50 4.08 -32.64
C VAL A 67 -2.76 5.51 -33.13
N PRO A 68 -1.86 6.13 -33.91
CA PRO A 68 -2.13 7.43 -34.51
C PRO A 68 -3.16 7.25 -35.61
N THR A 69 -4.45 7.33 -35.28
CA THR A 69 -5.49 7.41 -36.30
C THR A 69 -5.52 8.84 -36.80
N SER A 70 -4.91 9.09 -37.97
CA SER A 70 -5.08 10.35 -38.70
C SER A 70 -6.55 10.53 -39.07
N SER A 71 -7.27 11.40 -38.36
CA SER A 71 -8.58 11.89 -38.80
C SER A 71 -8.67 13.40 -38.58
N SER A 72 -8.80 14.09 -39.71
CA SER A 72 -9.14 15.49 -39.85
C SER A 72 -10.43 15.84 -39.10
N GLY A 73 -10.46 17.03 -38.47
CA GLY A 73 -11.69 17.79 -38.23
C GLY A 73 -12.39 17.58 -36.89
N GLN A 74 -12.31 18.62 -36.05
CA GLN A 74 -13.30 19.08 -35.07
C GLN A 74 -14.19 18.03 -34.36
N HIS A 75 -13.85 17.69 -33.12
CA HIS A 75 -14.80 17.81 -32.00
C HIS A 75 -14.02 17.81 -30.69
N ARG A 76 -14.20 18.85 -29.87
CA ARG A 76 -13.84 18.79 -28.45
C ARG A 76 -14.70 17.70 -27.81
N GLN A 77 -14.22 16.47 -27.76
CA GLN A 77 -14.77 15.46 -26.87
C GLN A 77 -13.88 15.42 -25.64
N ARG A 78 -14.33 16.15 -24.62
CA ARG A 78 -14.04 15.85 -23.22
C ARG A 78 -14.20 14.33 -23.07
N PRO A 79 -13.23 13.59 -22.49
CA PRO A 79 -13.42 12.16 -22.29
C PRO A 79 -14.70 11.98 -21.49
N THR A 80 -15.68 11.35 -22.12
CA THR A 80 -16.89 10.91 -21.47
C THR A 80 -16.42 10.11 -20.27
N LEU A 81 -16.82 10.56 -19.09
CA LEU A 81 -16.70 9.87 -17.82
C LEU A 81 -17.45 8.53 -17.99
N CYS A 82 -16.76 7.59 -18.63
CA CYS A 82 -17.28 6.29 -18.99
C CYS A 82 -17.53 5.56 -17.67
N GLU A 83 -18.63 4.83 -17.61
CA GLU A 83 -19.27 4.19 -16.46
C GLU A 83 -18.39 3.08 -15.82
N ALA A 84 -17.12 3.39 -15.52
CA ALA A 84 -16.19 2.57 -14.74
C ALA A 84 -16.27 2.90 -13.24
N SER A 85 -17.29 3.66 -12.82
CA SER A 85 -17.44 4.17 -11.45
C SER A 85 -18.16 3.23 -10.48
N MET A 86 -18.34 1.95 -10.81
CA MET A 86 -19.00 0.99 -9.92
C MET A 86 -18.05 -0.02 -9.25
N LEU A 87 -16.77 -0.05 -9.61
CA LEU A 87 -15.78 -0.88 -8.94
C LEU A 87 -14.65 -0.02 -8.40
N GLU A 88 -14.62 0.17 -7.08
CA GLU A 88 -13.57 0.89 -6.39
C GLU A 88 -12.20 0.23 -6.61
N GLY A 89 -11.15 1.02 -6.81
CA GLY A 89 -9.78 0.52 -6.94
C GLY A 89 -9.32 0.13 -8.34
N VAL A 90 -8.11 -0.42 -8.44
CA VAL A 90 -7.45 -0.82 -9.70
C VAL A 90 -7.41 -2.35 -9.83
N GLU A 91 -7.33 -2.85 -11.06
CA GLU A 91 -7.15 -4.30 -11.34
C GLU A 91 -5.82 -4.81 -10.79
N ALA A 92 -5.88 -5.84 -9.94
CA ALA A 92 -4.71 -6.39 -9.25
C ALA A 92 -3.66 -6.95 -10.20
N SER A 93 -4.09 -7.55 -11.32
CA SER A 93 -3.18 -8.11 -12.31
C SER A 93 -2.34 -7.03 -12.99
N LEU A 94 -2.94 -5.86 -13.30
CA LEU A 94 -2.22 -4.73 -13.89
C LEU A 94 -1.29 -4.08 -12.87
N PHE A 95 -1.77 -3.92 -11.64
CA PHE A 95 -0.97 -3.39 -10.55
C PHE A 95 0.26 -4.26 -10.26
N SER A 96 0.07 -5.59 -10.16
CA SER A 96 1.14 -6.58 -9.96
C SER A 96 2.21 -6.48 -11.06
N GLN A 97 1.80 -6.42 -12.33
CA GLN A 97 2.73 -6.27 -13.46
C GLN A 97 3.57 -4.97 -13.35
N CYS A 98 2.97 -3.86 -12.93
CA CYS A 98 3.71 -2.61 -12.72
C CYS A 98 4.69 -2.71 -11.54
N LEU A 99 4.33 -3.42 -10.48
CA LEU A 99 5.19 -3.62 -9.31
C LEU A 99 6.41 -4.50 -9.60
N GLU A 100 6.26 -5.56 -10.39
CA GLU A 100 7.39 -6.40 -10.83
C GLU A 100 8.48 -5.53 -11.50
N ASN A 101 8.07 -4.70 -12.46
CA ASN A 101 8.97 -3.75 -13.13
C ASN A 101 9.57 -2.69 -12.19
N LEU A 102 8.89 -2.37 -11.08
CA LEU A 102 9.41 -1.44 -10.09
C LEU A 102 10.51 -2.09 -9.25
N CYS A 103 10.26 -3.31 -8.75
CA CYS A 103 11.22 -4.06 -7.94
C CYS A 103 12.49 -4.41 -8.73
N ASP A 104 12.37 -4.75 -10.01
CA ASP A 104 13.52 -5.06 -10.88
C ASP A 104 14.47 -3.88 -11.09
N ARG A 105 14.02 -2.64 -10.87
CA ARG A 105 14.85 -1.44 -11.07
C ARG A 105 15.74 -1.09 -9.86
N HIS A 106 15.72 -1.89 -8.78
CA HIS A 106 16.65 -1.90 -7.64
C HIS A 106 17.13 -0.53 -7.10
N LYS A 107 16.24 0.46 -7.01
CA LYS A 107 16.62 1.78 -6.48
C LYS A 107 16.41 1.94 -4.97
N TYR A 108 15.53 1.14 -4.38
CA TYR A 108 15.04 1.32 -3.01
C TYR A 108 14.81 -0.03 -2.32
N SER A 109 14.73 -0.04 -0.99
CA SER A 109 14.27 -1.19 -0.22
C SER A 109 12.85 -1.56 -0.68
N CYS A 110 12.64 -2.85 -0.98
CA CYS A 110 11.34 -3.35 -1.41
C CYS A 110 11.02 -4.69 -0.71
N PRO A 111 9.75 -4.99 -0.44
CA PRO A 111 9.37 -6.30 0.06
C PRO A 111 9.75 -7.39 -0.97
N PRO A 112 10.03 -8.63 -0.54
CA PRO A 112 10.34 -9.72 -1.46
C PRO A 112 9.24 -9.87 -2.54
N PRO A 113 9.58 -9.83 -3.84
CA PRO A 113 8.57 -9.81 -4.91
C PRO A 113 7.59 -10.98 -4.88
N ALA A 114 8.05 -12.17 -4.47
CA ALA A 114 7.20 -13.34 -4.30
C ALA A 114 6.05 -13.12 -3.30
N LEU A 115 6.33 -12.43 -2.19
CA LEU A 115 5.34 -12.14 -1.15
C LEU A 115 4.38 -11.03 -1.59
N VAL A 116 4.86 -10.04 -2.36
CA VAL A 116 3.98 -9.02 -2.96
C VAL A 116 3.01 -9.65 -3.94
N LYS A 117 3.45 -10.64 -4.73
CA LYS A 117 2.56 -11.40 -5.62
C LYS A 117 1.53 -12.20 -4.85
N GLU A 118 1.92 -12.83 -3.74
CA GLU A 118 1.01 -13.56 -2.85
C GLU A 118 -0.08 -12.65 -2.27
N VAL A 119 0.28 -11.45 -1.82
CA VAL A 119 -0.68 -10.42 -1.36
C VAL A 119 -1.74 -10.10 -2.43
N LEU A 120 -1.34 -10.12 -3.71
CA LEU A 120 -2.21 -9.74 -4.84
C LEU A 120 -2.93 -10.93 -5.49
N SER A 121 -2.57 -12.18 -5.19
CA SER A 121 -3.00 -13.34 -5.99
C SER A 121 -4.49 -13.66 -5.90
N ASN A 122 -5.14 -13.29 -4.80
CA ASN A 122 -6.55 -13.60 -4.52
C ASN A 122 -7.47 -12.39 -4.65
N VAL A 123 -6.96 -11.28 -5.18
CA VAL A 123 -7.69 -10.02 -5.26
C VAL A 123 -7.92 -9.68 -6.72
N GLN A 124 -9.17 -9.41 -7.11
CA GLN A 124 -9.46 -8.94 -8.47
C GLN A 124 -9.15 -7.44 -8.59
N ARG A 125 -9.62 -6.65 -7.62
CA ARG A 125 -9.42 -5.21 -7.55
C ARG A 125 -9.08 -4.79 -6.13
N LEU A 126 -8.23 -3.78 -6.01
CA LEU A 126 -7.81 -3.26 -4.72
C LEU A 126 -7.77 -1.74 -4.71
N THR A 127 -8.05 -1.17 -3.55
CA THR A 127 -7.71 0.22 -3.25
C THR A 127 -6.26 0.29 -2.77
N PHE A 128 -5.65 1.48 -2.87
CA PHE A 128 -4.30 1.68 -2.33
C PHE A 128 -4.26 1.43 -0.83
N TYR A 129 -5.30 1.82 -0.09
CA TYR A 129 -5.43 1.52 1.33
C TYR A 129 -5.50 0.01 1.59
N GLY A 130 -6.35 -0.72 0.85
CA GLY A 130 -6.46 -2.17 0.96
C GLY A 130 -5.13 -2.88 0.71
N PHE A 131 -4.31 -2.38 -0.22
CA PHE A 131 -2.96 -2.87 -0.43
C PHE A 131 -2.04 -2.65 0.77
N LEU A 132 -2.01 -1.43 1.32
CA LEU A 132 -1.17 -1.11 2.49
C LEU A 132 -1.54 -1.96 3.70
N VAL A 133 -2.84 -2.15 3.94
CA VAL A 133 -3.34 -3.02 5.02
C VAL A 133 -2.95 -4.48 4.78
N ALA A 134 -3.04 -4.96 3.54
CA ALA A 134 -2.63 -6.32 3.22
C ALA A 134 -1.12 -6.53 3.42
N LEU A 135 -0.29 -5.54 3.07
CA LEU A 135 1.15 -5.58 3.33
C LEU A 135 1.47 -5.64 4.83
N SER A 136 0.83 -4.80 5.65
CA SER A 136 1.11 -4.75 7.10
C SER A 136 0.67 -6.02 7.82
N LYS A 137 -0.33 -6.72 7.31
CA LYS A 137 -0.83 -7.98 7.89
C LYS A 137 -0.13 -9.22 7.34
N HIS A 138 0.70 -9.11 6.31
CA HIS A 138 1.32 -10.27 5.68
C HIS A 138 2.49 -10.82 6.52
N HIS A 139 2.30 -12.00 7.13
CA HIS A 139 3.28 -12.62 8.01
C HIS A 139 4.67 -12.75 7.36
N GLY A 140 4.74 -13.26 6.12
CA GLY A 140 6.04 -13.39 5.43
C GLY A 140 6.76 -12.06 5.19
N ILE A 141 6.02 -10.95 5.00
CA ILE A 141 6.64 -9.64 4.79
C ILE A 141 7.18 -9.10 6.11
N ASN A 142 6.41 -9.25 7.17
CA ASN A 142 6.80 -8.85 8.52
C ASN A 142 8.02 -9.66 9.01
N GLN A 143 8.04 -10.97 8.74
CA GLN A 143 9.17 -11.83 9.06
C GLN A 143 10.41 -11.47 8.23
N ALA A 144 10.25 -11.17 6.94
CA ALA A 144 11.36 -10.72 6.09
C ALA A 144 11.94 -9.37 6.54
N LEU A 145 11.12 -8.48 7.10
CA LEU A 145 11.57 -7.23 7.72
C LEU A 145 12.33 -7.48 9.02
N GLY A 146 11.82 -8.37 9.88
CA GLY A 146 12.44 -8.76 11.15
C GLY A 146 12.58 -7.63 12.18
N ALA A 147 11.86 -6.52 12.01
CA ALA A 147 11.95 -5.35 12.89
C ALA A 147 11.07 -5.46 14.16
N LEU A 148 10.02 -6.27 14.09
CA LEU A 148 9.08 -6.53 15.19
C LEU A 148 9.00 -8.04 15.45
N PRO A 149 8.72 -8.46 16.70
CA PRO A 149 8.39 -9.85 17.01
C PRO A 149 7.07 -10.26 16.34
N ASP A 150 6.75 -11.55 16.39
CA ASP A 150 5.47 -12.05 15.92
C ASP A 150 4.31 -11.38 16.65
N LYS A 151 3.19 -11.19 15.94
CA LYS A 151 2.05 -10.43 16.45
C LYS A 151 1.50 -10.98 17.77
N GLY A 152 1.58 -12.29 17.98
CA GLY A 152 1.17 -12.94 19.24
C GLY A 152 2.08 -12.61 20.43
N ASP A 153 3.36 -12.38 20.17
CA ASP A 153 4.35 -12.11 21.23
C ASP A 153 4.50 -10.61 21.49
N LEU A 154 4.07 -9.77 20.55
CA LEU A 154 4.24 -8.31 20.60
C LEU A 154 3.58 -7.66 21.83
N MET A 155 2.46 -8.22 22.29
CA MET A 155 1.70 -7.70 23.44
C MET A 155 1.83 -8.61 24.68
N HIS A 156 2.75 -9.59 24.66
CA HIS A 156 2.92 -10.49 25.79
C HIS A 156 3.71 -9.79 26.89
N ASP A 157 3.05 -9.50 28.02
CA ASP A 157 3.65 -8.95 29.23
C ASP A 157 3.40 -9.91 30.40
N PRO A 158 4.30 -10.89 30.63
CA PRO A 158 4.10 -11.89 31.68
C PRO A 158 4.08 -11.29 33.08
N ALA A 159 4.71 -10.13 33.30
CA ALA A 159 4.70 -9.47 34.61
C ALA A 159 3.32 -8.86 34.91
N MET A 160 2.68 -8.24 33.91
CA MET A 160 1.31 -7.75 34.05
C MET A 160 0.32 -8.91 34.20
N ASP A 161 0.49 -9.99 33.44
CA ASP A 161 -0.37 -11.18 33.50
C ASP A 161 -0.34 -11.82 34.91
N GLU A 162 0.85 -11.96 35.52
CA GLU A 162 1.01 -12.46 36.89
C GLU A 162 0.38 -11.55 37.97
N GLU A 163 0.40 -10.23 37.77
CA GLU A 163 -0.20 -9.28 38.71
C GLU A 163 -1.74 -9.36 38.67
N LEU A 164 -2.32 -9.60 37.48
CA LEU A 164 -3.75 -9.78 37.31
C LEU A 164 -4.26 -11.08 37.95
N GLU A 165 -3.47 -12.16 37.90
CA GLU A 165 -3.80 -13.43 38.59
C GLU A 165 -3.72 -13.34 40.12
N ARG A 166 -3.06 -12.31 40.66
CA ARG A 166 -2.94 -12.05 42.10
C ARG A 166 -4.07 -11.20 42.69
N LEU A 167 -4.96 -10.65 41.86
CA LEU A 167 -6.14 -9.85 42.26
C LEU A 167 -7.38 -10.72 42.49
#